data_AF-A0A5P5ZK84-F1
#
_entry.id   AF-A0A5P5ZK84-F1
#
_cell.length_a   1.000
_cell.length_b   1.000
_cell.length_c   1.000
_cell.angle_alpha   90.00
_cell.angle_beta   90.00
_cell.angle_gamma   90.00
#
_symmetry.space_group_name_H-M   'P 1'
#
loop_
_entity.id
_entity.type
_entity.pdbx_description
1 polymer ?
#
loop_
_entity_poly.entity_id
_entity_poly.type
_entity_poly.pdbx_seq_one_letter_code
_entity_poly.pdbx_strand_id
1 'polypeptide(L)'
;MKTNDKLIDWAIELQSLAQAGLTYGKDTFDKERYQKIREISVEMMSEKSGLPINKVKNLFCNEVGYQTPKIATRTAIFKDEKILLVKENNNRWSLPGGWCEVNLSVEENCIKETKEEAGINIKVENILT
;
A
#
# COMPACT_ATOMS: atom_id res chain seq x y z
N MET A 1 1.38 -3.30 10.63
CA MET A 1 2.56 -4.18 10.58
C MET A 1 3.70 -3.42 11.25
N LYS A 2 4.23 -3.90 12.38
CA LYS A 2 5.34 -3.22 13.05
C LYS A 2 6.60 -3.49 12.25
N THR A 3 7.30 -2.44 11.89
CA THR A 3 8.68 -2.54 11.42
C THR A 3 9.54 -2.95 12.61
N ASN A 4 10.72 -3.54 12.38
CA ASN A 4 11.69 -3.76 13.46
C ASN A 4 12.36 -2.44 13.92
N ASP A 5 11.77 -1.29 13.61
CA ASP A 5 12.28 0.04 13.89
C ASP A 5 11.20 0.93 14.50
N LYS A 6 11.31 1.17 15.81
CA LYS A 6 10.30 1.92 16.57
C LYS A 6 10.11 3.35 16.08
N LEU A 7 11.15 4.00 15.55
CA LEU A 7 11.02 5.39 15.06
C LEU A 7 10.20 5.44 13.78
N ILE A 8 10.37 4.44 12.89
CA ILE A 8 9.56 4.29 11.68
C ILE A 8 8.11 4.01 12.06
N ASP A 9 7.87 3.10 13.01
CA ASP A 9 6.52 2.78 13.48
C ASP A 9 5.80 4.00 14.03
N TRP A 10 6.46 4.80 14.88
CA TRP A 10 5.87 6.03 15.41
C TRP A 10 5.62 7.08 14.33
N ALA A 11 6.52 7.25 13.37
CA ALA A 11 6.31 8.18 12.27
C ALA A 11 5.08 7.78 11.43
N ILE A 12 4.90 6.49 11.13
CA ILE A 12 3.72 5.95 10.42
C ILE A 12 2.45 6.21 11.22
N GLU A 13 2.46 5.92 12.53
CA GLU A 13 1.29 6.11 13.39
C GLU A 13 0.91 7.59 13.52
N LEU A 14 1.88 8.48 13.74
CA LEU A 14 1.65 9.92 13.81
C LEU A 14 1.09 10.47 12.50
N GLN A 15 1.64 10.03 11.36
CA GLN A 15 1.15 10.46 10.05
C GLN A 15 -0.30 10.00 9.81
N SER A 16 -0.62 8.75 10.16
CA SER A 16 -1.97 8.20 10.03
C SER A 16 -2.99 8.95 10.90
N LEU A 17 -2.66 9.19 12.18
CA LEU A 17 -3.51 9.95 13.11
C LEU A 17 -3.72 11.39 12.63
N ALA A 18 -2.65 12.06 12.19
CA ALA A 18 -2.73 13.42 11.67
C ALA A 18 -3.59 13.49 10.40
N GLN A 19 -3.45 12.52 9.48
CA GLN A 19 -4.24 12.46 8.26
C GLN A 19 -5.73 12.24 8.56
N ALA A 20 -6.06 11.40 9.55
CA ALA A 20 -7.43 11.24 10.03
C ALA A 20 -8.00 12.53 10.63
N GLY A 21 -7.21 13.22 11.46
CA GLY A 21 -7.57 14.51 12.05
C GLY A 21 -7.80 15.60 11.01
N LEU A 22 -6.96 15.70 9.98
CA LEU A 22 -7.14 16.63 8.85
C LEU A 22 -8.39 16.33 8.02
N THR A 23 -8.79 15.06 7.95
CA THR A 23 -9.94 14.62 7.17
C THR A 23 -11.26 14.88 7.89
N TYR A 24 -11.35 14.51 9.18
CA TYR A 24 -12.61 14.53 9.93
C TYR A 24 -12.73 15.69 10.91
N GLY A 25 -11.61 16.29 11.33
CA GLY A 25 -11.58 17.42 12.23
C GLY A 25 -12.34 18.61 11.65
N LYS A 26 -13.07 19.33 12.51
CA LYS A 26 -13.89 20.48 12.11
C LYS A 26 -13.32 21.81 12.57
N ASP A 27 -12.66 21.83 13.73
CA ASP A 27 -12.04 23.01 14.31
C ASP A 27 -10.77 23.42 13.52
N THR A 28 -10.59 24.73 13.30
CA THR A 28 -9.47 25.27 12.51
C THR A 28 -8.15 25.15 13.26
N PHE A 29 -8.14 25.33 14.58
CA PHE A 29 -6.93 25.24 15.39
C PHE A 29 -6.47 23.78 15.52
N ASP A 30 -7.41 22.83 15.64
CA ASP A 30 -7.07 21.41 15.61
C ASP A 30 -6.51 20.99 14.25
N LYS A 31 -7.03 21.51 13.13
CA LYS A 31 -6.46 21.27 11.80
C LYS A 31 -5.01 21.76 11.69
N GLU A 32 -4.69 22.92 12.23
CA GLU A 32 -3.30 23.42 12.28
C GLU A 32 -2.40 22.47 13.09
N ARG A 33 -2.89 21.95 14.22
CA ARG A 33 -2.15 20.97 15.05
C ARG A 33 -1.94 19.66 14.30
N TYR A 34 -2.96 19.13 13.64
CA TYR A 34 -2.81 17.92 12.83
C TYR A 34 -1.84 18.13 11.67
N GLN A 35 -1.88 19.29 11.01
CA GLN A 35 -0.92 19.63 9.96
C GLN A 35 0.51 19.65 10.51
N LYS A 36 0.72 20.22 11.72
CA LYS A 36 2.03 20.23 12.35
C LYS A 36 2.51 18.83 12.74
N ILE A 37 1.64 17.97 13.27
CA ILE A 37 1.97 16.57 13.59
C ILE A 37 2.38 15.82 12.31
N ARG A 38 1.66 16.03 11.21
CA ARG A 38 1.99 15.44 9.90
C ARG A 38 3.37 15.89 9.42
N GLU A 39 3.72 17.16 9.56
CA GLU A 39 5.05 17.67 9.20
C GLU A 39 6.17 17.04 10.03
N ILE A 40 5.99 16.92 11.35
CA ILE A 40 6.96 16.25 12.23
C ILE A 40 7.18 14.79 11.79
N SER A 41 6.11 14.07 11.43
CA SER A 41 6.24 12.69 10.95
C SER A 41 7.07 12.58 9.66
N VAL A 42 6.99 13.59 8.78
CA VAL A 42 7.80 13.67 7.55
C VAL A 42 9.25 13.96 7.88
N GLU A 43 9.52 14.88 8.82
CA GLU A 43 10.88 15.17 9.30
C GLU A 43 11.53 13.90 9.88
N MET A 44 10.82 13.17 10.75
CA MET A 44 11.30 11.91 11.31
C MET A 44 11.70 10.90 10.22
N MET A 45 10.87 10.76 9.19
CA MET A 45 11.13 9.83 8.08
C MET A 45 12.26 10.32 7.16
N SER A 46 12.38 11.64 6.96
CA SER A 46 13.48 12.27 6.21
C SER A 46 14.83 12.00 6.87
N GLU A 47 14.93 12.27 8.17
CA GLU A 47 16.13 11.99 8.97
C GLU A 47 16.48 10.50 8.95
N LYS A 48 15.48 9.63 9.11
CA LYS A 48 15.71 8.19 9.15
C LYS A 48 16.16 7.59 7.82
N SER A 49 15.62 8.07 6.71
CA SER A 49 15.88 7.53 5.37
C SER A 49 17.05 8.21 4.64
N GLY A 50 17.48 9.39 5.10
CA GLY A 50 18.45 10.23 4.40
C GLY A 50 17.93 10.82 3.09
N LEU A 51 16.63 10.69 2.81
CA LEU A 51 16.00 11.26 1.63
C LEU A 51 15.65 12.73 1.87
N PRO A 52 15.62 13.57 0.82
CA PRO A 52 15.17 14.96 0.95
C PRO A 52 13.73 15.05 1.43
N ILE A 53 13.45 16.02 2.32
CA ILE A 53 12.13 16.19 2.96
C ILE A 53 10.97 16.29 1.95
N ASN A 54 11.17 16.99 0.83
CA ASN A 54 10.17 17.12 -0.22
C ASN A 54 9.84 15.77 -0.89
N LYS A 55 10.85 14.91 -1.06
CA LYS A 55 10.66 13.57 -1.62
C LYS A 55 9.88 12.68 -0.65
N VAL A 56 10.23 12.73 0.63
CA VAL A 56 9.50 12.00 1.67
C VAL A 56 8.06 12.49 1.76
N LYS A 57 7.82 13.80 1.81
CA LYS A 57 6.48 14.40 1.83
C LYS A 57 5.63 13.88 0.66
N ASN A 58 6.18 13.86 -0.56
CA ASN A 58 5.46 13.42 -1.75
C ASN A 58 5.18 11.92 -1.80
N LEU A 59 5.93 11.09 -1.07
CA LEU A 59 5.71 9.63 -1.04
C LEU A 59 4.86 9.20 0.16
N PHE A 60 5.10 9.81 1.31
CA PHE A 60 4.55 9.42 2.60
C PHE A 60 3.24 10.13 2.94
N CYS A 61 3.04 11.33 2.38
CA CYS A 61 1.88 12.17 2.63
C CYS A 61 1.09 12.44 1.34
N ASN A 62 1.03 11.48 0.41
CA ASN A 62 0.33 11.67 -0.88
C ASN A 62 -1.17 11.36 -0.85
N GLU A 63 -1.68 10.77 0.23
CA GLU A 63 -3.10 10.44 0.33
C GLU A 63 -3.92 11.66 0.82
N VAL A 64 -5.15 11.75 0.31
CA VAL A 64 -6.18 12.69 0.75
C VAL A 64 -7.34 11.88 1.31
N GLY A 65 -7.98 12.39 2.37
CA GLY A 65 -8.99 11.62 3.11
C GLY A 65 -8.36 10.70 4.15
N TYR A 66 -9.14 9.74 4.64
CA TYR A 66 -8.66 8.78 5.63
C TYR A 66 -7.79 7.72 4.97
N GLN A 67 -6.58 7.56 5.48
CA GLN A 67 -5.61 6.60 4.94
C GLN A 67 -5.98 5.17 5.34
N THR A 68 -5.93 4.27 4.35
CA THR A 68 -6.18 2.84 4.53
C THR A 68 -4.96 2.04 4.07
N PRO A 69 -4.80 0.78 4.51
CA PRO A 69 -3.82 -0.11 3.91
C PRO A 69 -4.03 -0.20 2.39
N LYS A 70 -2.93 -0.21 1.64
CA LYS A 70 -2.97 -0.51 0.20
C LYS A 70 -3.24 -1.99 0.00
N ILE A 71 -4.04 -2.33 -1.01
CA ILE A 71 -4.45 -3.71 -1.30
C ILE A 71 -3.63 -4.23 -2.48
N ALA A 72 -3.12 -5.44 -2.34
CA ALA A 72 -2.51 -6.21 -3.42
C ALA A 72 -3.19 -7.58 -3.52
N THR A 73 -3.26 -8.12 -4.72
CA THR A 73 -3.87 -9.42 -5.02
C THR A 73 -2.83 -10.40 -5.55
N ARG A 74 -3.03 -11.68 -5.28
CA ARG A 74 -2.19 -12.78 -5.78
C ARG A 74 -3.08 -13.97 -6.09
N THR A 75 -2.86 -14.61 -7.24
CA THR A 75 -3.72 -15.70 -7.72
C THR A 75 -2.99 -17.03 -7.61
N ALA A 76 -3.50 -17.94 -6.78
CA ALA A 76 -3.02 -19.32 -6.70
C ALA A 76 -3.78 -20.18 -7.71
N ILE A 77 -3.07 -20.69 -8.73
CA ILE A 77 -3.66 -21.45 -9.84
C ILE A 77 -3.02 -22.83 -9.88
N PHE A 78 -3.82 -23.88 -9.78
CA PHE A 78 -3.36 -25.26 -9.72
C PHE A 78 -3.78 -26.06 -10.96
N LYS A 79 -2.85 -26.89 -11.45
CA LYS A 79 -3.10 -27.88 -12.50
C LYS A 79 -2.13 -29.04 -12.34
N ASP A 80 -2.63 -30.28 -12.39
CA ASP A 80 -1.81 -31.50 -12.31
C ASP A 80 -0.83 -31.50 -11.11
N GLU A 81 -1.34 -31.15 -9.92
CA GLU A 81 -0.58 -31.00 -8.66
C GLU A 81 0.56 -29.95 -8.69
N LYS A 82 0.54 -29.05 -9.67
CA LYS A 82 1.51 -27.95 -9.80
C LYS A 82 0.80 -26.61 -9.65
N ILE A 83 1.56 -25.62 -9.19
CA ILE A 83 1.11 -24.22 -9.09
C ILE A 83 1.78 -23.35 -10.16
N LEU A 84 1.02 -22.42 -10.73
CA LEU A 84 1.56 -21.43 -11.66
C LEU A 84 2.37 -20.37 -10.92
N LEU A 85 3.56 -20.10 -11.43
CA LEU A 85 4.40 -18.98 -11.00
C LEU A 85 4.82 -18.16 -12.22
N VAL A 86 5.02 -16.86 -12.03
CA VAL A 86 5.59 -15.95 -13.01
C VAL A 86 6.98 -15.51 -12.55
N LYS A 87 7.87 -15.22 -13.50
CA LYS A 87 9.23 -14.77 -13.22
C LYS A 87 9.31 -13.26 -13.34
N GLU A 88 9.61 -12.61 -12.23
CA GLU A 88 9.69 -11.16 -12.09
C GLU A 88 11.00 -10.60 -12.68
N ASN A 89 11.05 -9.28 -12.90
CA ASN A 89 12.24 -8.57 -13.38
C ASN A 89 13.47 -8.74 -12.47
N ASN A 90 13.26 -9.07 -11.19
CA ASN A 90 14.33 -9.36 -10.23
C ASN A 90 14.83 -10.83 -10.28
N ASN A 91 14.43 -11.59 -11.31
CA ASN A 91 14.73 -13.01 -11.51
C ASN A 91 14.19 -13.98 -10.43
N ARG A 92 13.26 -13.54 -9.59
CA ARG A 92 12.56 -14.40 -8.62
C ARG A 92 11.19 -14.82 -9.16
N TRP A 93 10.59 -15.82 -8.51
CA TRP A 93 9.28 -16.34 -8.85
C TRP A 93 8.23 -15.90 -7.83
N SER A 94 7.05 -15.56 -8.31
CA SER A 94 5.89 -15.14 -7.53
C SER A 94 4.61 -15.77 -8.09
N LEU A 95 3.54 -15.76 -7.30
CA LEU A 95 2.21 -15.96 -7.85
C LEU A 95 1.85 -14.76 -8.73
N PRO A 96 1.10 -14.96 -9.84
CA PRO A 96 0.61 -13.85 -10.64
C PRO A 96 -0.17 -12.84 -9.80
N GLY A 97 0.03 -11.55 -10.04
CA GLY A 97 -0.76 -10.51 -9.38
C GLY A 97 -0.03 -9.17 -9.20
N GLY A 98 -0.79 -8.18 -8.75
CA GLY A 98 -0.29 -6.83 -8.55
C GLY A 98 -1.03 -6.06 -7.45
N TRP A 99 -0.88 -4.73 -7.49
CA TRP A 99 -1.76 -3.83 -6.75
C TRP A 99 -3.19 -4.00 -7.21
N CYS A 100 -4.16 -3.87 -6.30
CA CYS A 100 -5.57 -3.87 -6.69
C CYS A 100 -5.92 -2.51 -7.29
N GLU A 101 -6.38 -2.50 -8.54
CA GLU A 101 -6.85 -1.28 -9.19
C GLU A 101 -8.10 -0.73 -8.50
N VAL A 102 -8.22 0.59 -8.44
CA VAL A 102 -9.26 1.30 -7.67
C VAL A 102 -10.68 0.96 -8.14
N ASN A 103 -10.84 0.65 -9.41
CA ASN A 103 -12.13 0.41 -10.07
C ASN A 103 -12.38 -1.07 -10.37
N LEU A 104 -11.57 -1.97 -9.83
CA LEU A 104 -11.74 -3.41 -9.98
C LEU A 104 -12.05 -4.07 -8.63
N SER A 105 -12.95 -5.04 -8.65
CA SER A 105 -13.05 -5.99 -7.55
C SER A 105 -11.78 -6.83 -7.43
N VAL A 106 -11.58 -7.46 -6.26
CA VAL A 106 -10.46 -8.39 -6.03
C VAL A 106 -10.44 -9.50 -7.10
N GLU A 107 -11.61 -10.03 -7.46
CA GLU A 107 -11.73 -11.07 -8.50
C GLU A 107 -11.31 -10.55 -9.88
N GLU A 108 -11.85 -9.42 -10.31
CA GLU A 108 -11.53 -8.82 -11.62
C GLU A 108 -10.03 -8.50 -11.73
N ASN A 109 -9.43 -8.00 -10.65
CA ASN A 109 -8.00 -7.71 -10.61
C ASN A 109 -7.15 -8.99 -10.73
N CYS A 110 -7.52 -10.06 -10.01
CA CYS A 110 -6.84 -11.36 -10.13
C CYS A 110 -6.90 -11.92 -11.57
N ILE A 111 -8.06 -11.80 -12.24
CA ILE A 111 -8.25 -12.24 -13.63
C ILE A 111 -7.39 -11.40 -14.57
N LYS A 112 -7.42 -10.08 -14.43
CA LYS A 112 -6.62 -9.15 -15.24
C LYS A 112 -5.13 -9.42 -15.13
N GLU A 113 -4.59 -9.42 -13.90
CA GLU A 113 -3.15 -9.59 -13.66
C GLU A 113 -2.66 -10.96 -14.17
N THR A 114 -3.42 -12.02 -13.91
CA THR A 114 -3.09 -13.36 -14.43
C THR A 114 -3.04 -13.37 -15.96
N LYS A 115 -3.98 -12.67 -16.62
CA LYS A 115 -4.01 -12.58 -18.07
C LYS A 115 -2.80 -11.81 -18.62
N GLU A 116 -2.42 -10.72 -17.98
CA GLU A 116 -1.31 -9.87 -18.40
C GLU A 116 0.05 -10.55 -18.20
N GLU A 117 0.26 -11.22 -17.07
CA GLU A 117 1.56 -11.79 -16.71
C GLU A 117 1.79 -13.21 -17.25
N ALA A 118 0.72 -14.02 -17.35
CA ALA A 118 0.81 -15.42 -17.75
C ALA A 118 0.08 -15.75 -19.05
N GLY A 119 -0.68 -14.80 -19.63
CA GLY A 119 -1.36 -14.97 -20.92
C GLY A 119 -2.62 -15.84 -20.89
N ILE A 120 -2.99 -16.41 -19.74
CA ILE A 120 -4.11 -17.37 -19.61
C ILE A 120 -5.39 -16.71 -19.09
N ASN A 121 -6.54 -17.25 -19.51
CA ASN A 121 -7.83 -16.87 -18.94
C ASN A 121 -8.15 -17.82 -17.77
N ILE A 122 -8.67 -17.27 -16.69
CA ILE A 122 -9.04 -18.02 -15.49
C ILE A 122 -10.47 -17.67 -15.07
N LYS A 123 -11.00 -18.49 -14.16
CA LYS A 123 -12.17 -18.17 -13.34
C LYS A 123 -11.75 -18.28 -11.88
N VAL A 124 -12.07 -17.28 -11.06
CA VAL A 124 -11.77 -17.33 -9.63
C VAL A 124 -12.83 -18.21 -8.96
N GLU A 125 -12.39 -19.25 -8.26
CA GLU A 125 -13.31 -20.16 -7.55
C GLU A 125 -13.55 -19.72 -6.10
N ASN A 126 -12.55 -19.10 -5.48
CA ASN A 126 -12.62 -18.67 -4.09
C ASN A 126 -11.67 -17.50 -3.81
N ILE A 127 -11.98 -16.70 -2.79
CA ILE A 127 -11.14 -15.60 -2.32
C ILE A 127 -10.68 -15.93 -0.88
N LEU A 128 -9.37 -15.86 -0.67
CA LEU A 128 -8.75 -16.03 0.64
C LEU A 128 -8.20 -14.67 1.09
N THR A 129 -8.60 -14.22 2.28
CA THR A 129 -8.25 -12.89 2.85
C THR A 129 -7.45 -13.02 4.13
#